data_AF-A0A229RRF7-F1
#
_entry.id   AF-A0A229RRF7-F1
#
_cell.length_a   1.000
_cell.length_b   1.000
_cell.length_c   1.000
_cell.angle_alpha   90.00
_cell.angle_beta   90.00
_cell.angle_gamma   90.00
#
_symmetry.space_group_name_H-M   'P 1'
#
loop_
_entity.id
_entity.type
_entity.pdbx_description
1 polymer ?
#
loop_
_entity_poly.entity_id
_entity_poly.type
_entity_poly.pdbx_seq_one_letter_code
_entity_poly.pdbx_strand_id
1 'polypeptide(L)'
;MINPGVFLGVLVQLALLGTLDAVAGLGPLGWLAGAAYGIAVGGFLTYGLHRSTARSLGPADAVTLGRSGLVGCVTALVVDTAGREIVTMVVIASVALALDAVDGQVARRTGTASPLGARFDMEVDAYLILVLSVVVAQSLGPWVLTIGAMRYVFVAASRLWPWLNAPLPPSMARKTVAAVQGIVLVAVASTVLPLWAGFVVTLGALGLLTWSFGRDTWWLVERHSFAAVPA
;
A
#
# COMPACT_ATOMS: atom_id res chain seq x y z
N MET A 1 11.94 -10.00 22.36
CA MET A 1 11.06 -11.17 22.13
C MET A 1 10.12 -10.80 21.00
N ILE A 2 10.07 -11.59 19.93
CA ILE A 2 9.20 -11.32 18.78
C ILE A 2 7.75 -11.53 19.22
N ASN A 3 6.85 -10.59 18.88
CA ASN A 3 5.44 -10.74 19.20
C ASN A 3 4.86 -11.96 18.46
N PRO A 4 4.15 -12.88 19.14
CA PRO A 4 3.64 -14.11 18.53
C PRO A 4 2.73 -13.86 17.31
N GLY A 5 1.99 -12.75 17.29
CA GLY A 5 1.17 -12.37 16.12
C GLY A 5 1.99 -12.00 14.89
N VAL A 6 3.13 -11.34 15.09
CA VAL A 6 4.05 -10.99 13.99
C VAL A 6 4.74 -12.24 13.45
N PHE A 7 5.16 -13.14 14.35
CA PHE A 7 5.75 -14.42 13.94
C PHE A 7 4.75 -15.28 13.15
N LEU A 8 3.50 -15.35 13.60
CA LEU A 8 2.44 -16.04 12.87
C LEU A 8 2.23 -15.42 11.48
N GLY A 9 2.25 -14.08 11.37
CA GLY A 9 2.16 -13.39 10.08
C GLY A 9 3.24 -13.79 9.09
N VAL A 10 4.50 -13.91 9.55
CA VAL A 10 5.62 -14.38 8.71
C VAL A 10 5.42 -15.84 8.28
N LEU A 11 4.96 -16.71 9.19
CA LEU A 11 4.67 -18.11 8.84
C LEU A 11 3.53 -18.23 7.81
N VAL A 12 2.46 -17.45 7.99
CA VAL A 12 1.35 -17.38 7.02
C VAL A 12 1.87 -16.89 5.66
N GLN A 13 2.74 -15.89 5.64
CA GLN A 13 3.35 -15.41 4.41
C GLN A 13 4.14 -16.51 3.68
N LEU A 14 4.95 -17.28 4.41
CA LEU A 14 5.69 -18.41 3.82
C LEU A 14 4.76 -19.51 3.30
N ALA A 15 3.67 -19.80 4.02
CA ALA A 15 2.68 -20.76 3.57
C ALA A 15 1.93 -20.28 2.30
N LEU A 16 1.61 -18.99 2.22
CA LEU A 16 1.03 -18.38 1.03
C LEU A 16 1.97 -18.46 -0.18
N LEU A 17 3.27 -18.21 0.01
CA LEU A 17 4.27 -18.37 -1.06
C LEU A 17 4.39 -19.82 -1.51
N GLY A 18 4.39 -20.79 -0.58
CA GLY A 18 4.40 -22.21 -0.93
C GLY A 18 3.13 -22.65 -1.68
N THR A 19 1.98 -22.10 -1.31
CA THR A 19 0.71 -22.34 -2.03
C THR A 19 0.76 -21.74 -3.44
N LEU A 20 1.29 -20.52 -3.55
CA LEU A 20 1.45 -19.83 -4.82
C LEU A 20 2.42 -20.57 -5.75
N ASP A 21 3.54 -21.05 -5.21
CA ASP A 21 4.50 -21.87 -5.94
C ASP A 21 3.88 -23.17 -6.47
N ALA A 22 3.10 -23.87 -5.64
CA ALA A 22 2.41 -25.09 -6.04
C ALA A 22 1.39 -24.88 -7.20
N VAL A 23 0.79 -23.68 -7.30
CA VAL A 23 -0.25 -23.38 -8.30
C VAL A 23 0.31 -22.70 -9.56
N ALA A 24 1.28 -21.80 -9.39
CA ALA A 24 1.79 -20.93 -10.46
C ALA A 24 3.26 -21.21 -10.84
N GLY A 25 3.98 -22.05 -10.10
CA GLY A 25 5.39 -22.36 -10.33
C GLY A 25 6.29 -21.15 -10.06
N LEU A 26 6.42 -20.77 -8.79
CA LEU A 26 7.14 -19.57 -8.38
C LEU A 26 8.65 -19.82 -8.39
N GLY A 27 9.37 -19.04 -9.18
CA GLY A 27 10.82 -19.10 -9.23
C GLY A 27 11.52 -18.54 -7.98
N PRO A 28 12.86 -18.69 -7.91
CA PRO A 28 13.65 -18.23 -6.77
C PRO A 28 13.53 -16.73 -6.52
N LEU A 29 13.34 -15.92 -7.56
CA LEU A 29 13.21 -14.47 -7.43
C LEU A 29 11.89 -14.08 -6.77
N GLY A 30 10.80 -14.77 -7.12
CA GLY A 30 9.51 -14.60 -6.46
C GLY A 30 9.55 -14.96 -4.98
N TRP A 31 10.16 -16.10 -4.65
CA TRP A 31 10.39 -16.51 -3.26
C TRP A 31 11.20 -15.47 -2.47
N LEU A 32 12.31 -15.00 -3.03
CA LEU A 32 13.15 -13.98 -2.39
C LEU A 32 12.38 -12.67 -2.18
N ALA A 33 11.65 -12.19 -3.19
CA ALA A 33 10.88 -10.95 -3.10
C ALA A 33 9.74 -11.05 -2.07
N GLY A 34 8.96 -12.12 -2.12
CA GLY A 34 7.87 -12.36 -1.18
C GLY A 34 8.35 -12.54 0.26
N ALA A 35 9.46 -13.24 0.47
CA ALA A 35 10.07 -13.42 1.79
C ALA A 35 10.67 -12.10 2.31
N ALA A 36 11.39 -11.35 1.47
CA ALA A 36 11.93 -10.04 1.83
C ALA A 36 10.82 -9.06 2.24
N TYR A 37 9.70 -9.04 1.50
CA TYR A 37 8.53 -8.26 1.86
C TYR A 37 7.94 -8.70 3.21
N GLY A 38 7.75 -10.00 3.44
CA GLY A 38 7.24 -10.52 4.71
C GLY A 38 8.12 -10.17 5.91
N ILE A 39 9.45 -10.25 5.74
CA ILE A 39 10.43 -9.84 6.75
C ILE A 39 10.35 -8.32 7.01
N ALA A 40 10.21 -7.51 5.96
CA ALA A 40 10.09 -6.05 6.08
C ALA A 40 8.81 -5.66 6.85
N VAL A 41 7.67 -6.27 6.53
CA VAL A 41 6.40 -6.09 7.25
C VAL A 41 6.53 -6.53 8.71
N GLY A 42 7.12 -7.70 8.96
CA GLY A 42 7.34 -8.20 10.32
C GLY A 42 8.25 -7.28 11.14
N GLY A 43 9.32 -6.75 10.52
CA GLY A 43 10.22 -5.77 11.13
C GLY A 43 9.51 -4.45 11.44
N PHE A 44 8.71 -3.93 10.50
CA PHE A 44 7.92 -2.71 10.68
C PHE A 44 6.94 -2.84 11.85
N LEU A 45 6.18 -3.94 11.91
CA LEU A 45 5.22 -4.18 13.00
C LEU A 45 5.92 -4.38 14.34
N THR A 46 7.02 -5.14 14.38
CA THR A 46 7.80 -5.34 15.61
C THR A 46 8.33 -4.00 16.14
N TYR A 47 8.90 -3.18 15.26
CA TYR A 47 9.38 -1.84 15.61
C TYR A 47 8.25 -0.91 16.08
N GLY A 48 7.12 -0.92 15.36
CA GLY A 48 5.94 -0.12 15.68
C GLY A 48 5.33 -0.50 17.04
N LEU A 49 5.18 -1.80 17.31
CA LEU A 49 4.70 -2.30 18.59
C LEU A 49 5.63 -1.92 19.74
N HIS A 50 6.95 -2.05 19.56
CA HIS A 50 7.93 -1.65 20.57
C HIS A 50 7.90 -0.17 20.94
N ARG A 51 7.53 0.71 19.99
CA ARG A 51 7.39 2.15 20.24
C ARG A 51 6.00 2.59 20.67
N SER A 52 5.00 1.72 20.52
CA SER A 52 3.63 2.00 20.91
C SER A 52 3.34 1.49 22.32
N THR A 53 2.33 2.07 22.97
CA THR A 53 1.78 1.52 24.22
C THR A 53 0.93 0.27 23.99
N ALA A 54 0.66 -0.10 22.74
CA ALA A 54 -0.12 -1.27 22.37
C ALA A 54 0.70 -2.56 22.56
N ARG A 55 0.16 -3.50 23.33
CA ARG A 55 0.82 -4.79 23.64
C ARG A 55 0.50 -5.90 22.63
N SER A 56 -0.52 -5.71 21.79
CA SER A 56 -0.98 -6.68 20.80
C SER A 56 -1.65 -5.99 19.61
N LEU A 57 -1.68 -6.68 18.47
CA LEU A 57 -2.44 -6.29 17.29
C LEU A 57 -3.94 -6.45 17.59
N GLY A 58 -4.75 -5.45 17.23
CA GLY A 58 -6.21 -5.54 17.34
C GLY A 58 -6.81 -6.45 16.24
N PRO A 59 -8.11 -6.78 16.33
CA PRO A 59 -8.81 -7.54 15.30
C PRO A 59 -8.67 -6.93 13.90
N ALA A 60 -8.78 -5.60 13.76
CA ALA A 60 -8.58 -4.92 12.49
C ALA A 60 -7.14 -5.09 11.95
N ASP A 61 -6.13 -4.95 12.82
CA ASP A 61 -4.72 -5.11 12.44
C ASP A 61 -4.41 -6.54 11.97
N ALA A 62 -5.12 -7.55 12.51
CA ALA A 62 -4.98 -8.94 12.08
C ALA A 62 -5.52 -9.18 10.65
N VAL A 63 -6.63 -8.54 10.29
CA VAL A 63 -7.14 -8.64 8.91
C VAL A 63 -6.23 -7.88 7.94
N THR A 64 -5.73 -6.71 8.33
CA THR A 64 -4.73 -5.98 7.54
C THR A 64 -3.43 -6.77 7.40
N LEU A 65 -3.02 -7.54 8.41
CA LEU A 65 -1.89 -8.46 8.30
C LEU A 65 -2.17 -9.59 7.29
N GLY A 66 -3.37 -10.17 7.31
CA GLY A 66 -3.79 -11.14 6.30
C GLY A 66 -3.78 -10.57 4.87
N ARG A 67 -4.36 -9.36 4.71
CA ARG A 67 -4.35 -8.58 3.46
C ARG A 67 -2.94 -8.27 2.99
N SER A 68 -2.04 -7.91 3.91
CA SER A 68 -0.64 -7.65 3.60
C SER A 68 0.04 -8.88 3.01
N GLY A 69 -0.36 -10.10 3.41
CA GLY A 69 0.18 -11.32 2.84
C GLY A 69 -0.16 -11.51 1.35
N LEU A 70 -1.37 -11.13 0.96
CA LEU A 70 -1.78 -11.11 -0.46
C LEU A 70 -0.92 -10.12 -1.26
N VAL A 71 -0.59 -8.95 -0.68
CA VAL A 71 0.32 -7.98 -1.31
C VAL A 71 1.73 -8.58 -1.48
N GLY A 72 2.18 -9.39 -0.53
CA GLY A 72 3.42 -10.15 -0.65
C GLY A 72 3.39 -11.18 -1.79
N CYS A 73 2.26 -11.85 -2.01
CA CYS A 73 2.06 -12.73 -3.18
C CYS A 73 2.08 -11.96 -4.50
N VAL A 74 1.40 -10.81 -4.57
CA VAL A 74 1.46 -9.92 -5.76
C VAL A 74 2.90 -9.52 -6.04
N THR A 75 3.65 -9.15 -5.01
CA THR A 75 5.08 -8.79 -5.12
C THR A 75 5.91 -9.93 -5.68
N ALA A 76 5.72 -11.14 -5.14
CA ALA A 76 6.41 -12.34 -5.62
C ALA A 76 6.13 -12.60 -7.11
N LEU A 77 4.85 -12.53 -7.53
CA LEU A 77 4.47 -12.71 -8.93
C LEU A 77 5.06 -11.64 -9.84
N VAL A 78 5.03 -10.37 -9.43
CA VAL A 78 5.55 -9.27 -10.24
C VAL A 78 7.05 -9.39 -10.43
N VAL A 79 7.81 -9.73 -9.40
CA VAL A 79 9.27 -9.86 -9.49
C VAL A 79 9.68 -11.08 -10.31
N ASP A 80 8.99 -12.21 -10.12
CA ASP A 80 9.38 -13.47 -10.75
C ASP A 80 8.94 -13.57 -12.22
N THR A 81 7.70 -13.17 -12.47
CA THR A 81 7.08 -13.36 -13.79
C THR A 81 7.16 -12.12 -14.65
N ALA A 82 7.65 -11.00 -14.11
CA ALA A 82 7.55 -9.67 -14.71
C ALA A 82 6.10 -9.28 -15.08
N GLY A 83 5.10 -9.86 -14.41
CA GLY A 83 3.70 -9.68 -14.76
C GLY A 83 3.21 -10.58 -15.89
N ARG A 84 3.87 -11.70 -16.22
CA ARG A 84 3.33 -12.70 -17.16
C ARG A 84 2.14 -13.45 -16.58
N GLU A 85 2.10 -13.68 -15.26
CA GLU A 85 0.97 -14.28 -14.54
C GLU A 85 -0.12 -13.23 -14.21
N ILE A 86 -0.58 -12.52 -15.24
CA ILE A 86 -1.51 -11.37 -15.11
C ILE A 86 -2.77 -11.76 -14.35
N VAL A 87 -3.39 -12.88 -14.72
CA VAL A 87 -4.69 -13.30 -14.16
C VAL A 87 -4.58 -13.56 -12.67
N THR A 88 -3.61 -14.38 -12.26
CA THR A 88 -3.38 -14.73 -10.85
C THR A 88 -3.07 -13.49 -10.02
N MET A 89 -2.18 -12.62 -10.53
CA MET A 89 -1.84 -11.35 -9.89
C MET A 89 -3.05 -10.43 -9.73
N VAL A 90 -3.85 -10.25 -10.78
CA VAL A 90 -5.05 -9.39 -10.77
C VAL A 90 -6.09 -9.92 -9.79
N VAL A 91 -6.31 -11.24 -9.73
CA VAL A 91 -7.24 -11.85 -8.77
C VAL A 91 -6.78 -11.58 -7.35
N ILE A 92 -5.51 -11.85 -7.03
CA ILE A 92 -4.97 -11.63 -5.68
C ILE A 92 -5.02 -10.13 -5.30
N ALA A 93 -4.62 -9.24 -6.21
CA ALA A 93 -4.65 -7.79 -5.97
C ALA A 93 -6.08 -7.27 -5.79
N SER A 94 -7.05 -7.78 -6.56
CA SER A 94 -8.46 -7.43 -6.42
C SER A 94 -9.02 -7.88 -5.08
N VAL A 95 -8.67 -9.10 -4.64
CA VAL A 95 -9.07 -9.61 -3.31
C VAL A 95 -8.44 -8.75 -2.20
N ALA A 96 -7.16 -8.36 -2.33
CA ALA A 96 -6.51 -7.48 -1.37
C ALA A 96 -7.22 -6.12 -1.25
N LEU A 97 -7.58 -5.50 -2.38
CA LEU A 97 -8.33 -4.24 -2.40
C LEU A 97 -9.75 -4.39 -1.83
N ALA A 98 -10.42 -5.52 -2.08
CA ALA A 98 -11.74 -5.77 -1.51
C ALA A 98 -11.67 -5.94 0.01
N LEU A 99 -10.65 -6.64 0.52
CA LEU A 99 -10.42 -6.80 1.96
C LEU A 99 -10.12 -5.47 2.65
N ASP A 100 -9.45 -4.52 1.99
CA ASP A 100 -9.23 -3.16 2.53
C ASP A 100 -10.54 -2.47 2.98
N ALA A 101 -11.56 -2.56 2.12
CA ALA A 101 -12.86 -1.98 2.41
C ALA A 101 -13.54 -2.65 3.60
N VAL A 102 -13.35 -3.97 3.75
CA VAL A 102 -13.85 -4.77 4.88
C VAL A 102 -13.15 -4.36 6.17
N ASP A 103 -11.82 -4.24 6.16
CA ASP A 103 -11.00 -3.84 7.33
C ASP A 103 -11.44 -2.47 7.84
N GLY A 104 -11.59 -1.51 6.93
CA GLY A 104 -12.09 -0.19 7.27
C GLY A 104 -13.48 -0.21 7.90
N GLN A 105 -14.36 -1.11 7.47
CA GLN A 105 -15.69 -1.27 8.05
C GLN A 105 -15.64 -1.96 9.42
N VAL A 106 -14.81 -2.99 9.58
CA VAL A 106 -14.60 -3.69 10.85
C VAL A 106 -14.01 -2.75 11.89
N ALA A 107 -13.00 -1.97 11.55
CA ALA A 107 -12.38 -0.99 12.45
C ALA A 107 -13.40 0.06 12.94
N ARG A 108 -14.28 0.55 12.05
CA ARG A 108 -15.36 1.49 12.41
C ARG A 108 -16.40 0.86 13.33
N ARG A 109 -16.77 -0.40 13.08
CA ARG A 109 -17.80 -1.10 13.86
C ARG A 109 -17.32 -1.60 15.21
N THR A 110 -16.05 -1.98 15.32
CA THR A 110 -15.48 -2.57 16.54
C THR A 110 -14.76 -1.55 17.42
N GLY A 111 -14.56 -0.31 16.94
CA GLY A 111 -13.84 0.72 17.68
C GLY A 111 -12.36 0.39 17.90
N THR A 112 -11.79 -0.52 17.10
CA THR A 112 -10.42 -1.04 17.26
C THR A 112 -9.37 -0.22 16.49
N ALA A 113 -9.69 1.01 16.11
CA ALA A 113 -8.79 1.88 15.36
C ALA A 113 -7.57 2.25 16.22
N SER A 114 -6.36 1.86 15.76
CA SER A 114 -5.10 2.20 16.41
C SER A 114 -4.23 3.09 15.50
N PRO A 115 -3.42 4.02 16.04
CA PRO A 115 -2.49 4.81 15.23
C PRO A 115 -1.45 3.97 14.48
N LEU A 116 -1.04 2.84 15.07
CA LEU A 116 -0.12 1.89 14.44
C LEU A 116 -0.79 1.19 13.26
N GLY A 117 -2.00 0.67 13.46
CA GLY A 117 -2.82 0.02 12.44
C GLY A 117 -3.07 0.95 11.25
N ALA A 118 -3.46 2.19 11.51
CA ALA A 118 -3.67 3.19 10.45
C ALA A 118 -2.40 3.49 9.64
N ARG A 119 -1.21 3.46 10.27
CA ARG A 119 0.06 3.63 9.55
C ARG A 119 0.44 2.40 8.75
N PHE A 120 0.19 1.22 9.30
CA PHE A 120 0.45 -0.06 8.65
C PHE A 120 -0.44 -0.24 7.41
N ASP A 121 -1.75 -0.05 7.56
CA ASP A 121 -2.75 -0.05 6.49
C ASP A 121 -2.34 0.84 5.31
N MET A 122 -1.98 2.08 5.64
CA MET A 122 -1.55 3.07 4.64
C MET A 122 -0.23 2.72 3.96
N GLU A 123 0.66 1.99 4.62
CA GLU A 123 1.93 1.53 4.02
C GLU A 123 1.72 0.34 3.09
N VAL A 124 0.88 -0.62 3.51
CA VAL A 124 0.50 -1.77 2.69
C VAL A 124 -0.21 -1.31 1.41
N ASP A 125 -1.13 -0.34 1.51
CA ASP A 125 -1.83 0.25 0.36
C ASP A 125 -0.87 0.89 -0.63
N ALA A 126 0.02 1.74 -0.13
CA ALA A 126 0.93 2.47 -0.98
C ALA A 126 1.98 1.55 -1.62
N TYR A 127 2.39 0.51 -0.91
CA TYR A 127 3.28 -0.49 -1.47
C TYR A 127 2.57 -1.31 -2.56
N LEU A 128 1.31 -1.69 -2.37
CA LEU A 128 0.52 -2.34 -3.41
C LEU A 128 0.39 -1.44 -4.66
N ILE A 129 0.08 -0.15 -4.47
CA ILE A 129 0.03 0.85 -5.55
C ILE A 129 1.39 0.94 -6.27
N LEU A 130 2.50 0.94 -5.53
CA LEU A 130 3.85 0.95 -6.11
C LEU A 130 4.10 -0.30 -6.97
N VAL A 131 3.84 -1.49 -6.45
CA VAL A 131 4.04 -2.75 -7.17
C VAL A 131 3.17 -2.81 -8.43
N LEU A 132 1.90 -2.42 -8.35
CA LEU A 132 1.02 -2.37 -9.51
C LEU A 132 1.46 -1.30 -10.54
N SER A 133 2.01 -0.17 -10.07
CA SER A 133 2.54 0.86 -10.97
C SER A 133 3.74 0.37 -11.78
N VAL A 134 4.57 -0.53 -11.22
CA VAL A 134 5.68 -1.17 -11.94
C VAL A 134 5.16 -2.04 -13.09
N VAL A 135 4.08 -2.79 -12.86
CA VAL A 135 3.47 -3.62 -13.91
C VAL A 135 2.88 -2.75 -15.01
N VAL A 136 2.08 -1.75 -14.65
CA VAL A 136 1.42 -0.86 -15.62
C VAL A 136 2.44 0.00 -16.39
N ALA A 137 3.57 0.34 -15.78
CA ALA A 137 4.65 1.07 -16.44
C ALA A 137 5.27 0.31 -17.63
N GLN A 138 5.16 -1.03 -17.67
CA GLN A 138 5.65 -1.82 -18.79
C GLN A 138 4.87 -1.57 -20.09
N SER A 139 3.57 -1.26 -19.98
CA SER A 139 2.69 -1.02 -21.14
C SER A 139 2.47 0.47 -21.42
N LEU A 140 2.37 1.31 -20.38
CA LEU A 140 2.08 2.74 -20.51
C LEU A 140 3.31 3.64 -20.39
N GLY A 141 4.44 3.10 -19.95
CA GLY A 141 5.71 3.81 -19.81
C GLY A 141 6.05 4.22 -18.36
N PRO A 142 7.30 4.67 -18.13
CA PRO A 142 7.87 4.85 -16.80
C PRO A 142 7.21 5.98 -15.98
N TRP A 143 6.47 6.89 -16.61
CA TRP A 143 5.77 7.97 -15.90
C TRP A 143 4.73 7.43 -14.89
N VAL A 144 4.19 6.23 -15.09
CA VAL A 144 3.23 5.61 -14.17
C VAL A 144 3.86 5.34 -12.79
N LEU A 145 5.18 5.15 -12.73
CA LEU A 145 5.92 4.97 -11.46
C LEU A 145 5.78 6.18 -10.53
N THR A 146 5.46 7.37 -11.06
CA THR A 146 5.19 8.55 -10.24
C THR A 146 3.99 8.36 -9.32
N ILE A 147 2.99 7.56 -9.72
CA ILE A 147 1.81 7.22 -8.89
C ILE A 147 2.27 6.44 -7.65
N GLY A 148 3.07 5.39 -7.86
CA GLY A 148 3.63 4.56 -6.79
C GLY A 148 4.64 5.30 -5.91
N ALA A 149 5.45 6.17 -6.51
CA ALA A 149 6.51 6.89 -5.81
C ALA A 149 6.00 8.05 -4.95
N MET A 150 4.82 8.61 -5.24
CA MET A 150 4.33 9.86 -4.63
C MET A 150 4.39 9.86 -3.10
N ARG A 151 3.93 8.79 -2.45
CA ARG A 151 4.00 8.66 -0.97
C ARG A 151 5.45 8.68 -0.48
N TYR A 152 6.31 7.88 -1.10
CA TYR A 152 7.69 7.74 -0.66
C TYR A 152 8.47 9.04 -0.84
N VAL A 153 8.21 9.76 -1.92
CA VAL A 153 8.71 11.12 -2.15
C VAL A 153 8.21 12.07 -1.08
N PHE A 154 6.91 12.04 -0.75
CA PHE A 154 6.36 12.88 0.33
C PHE A 154 6.99 12.58 1.70
N VAL A 155 7.18 11.30 2.04
CA VAL A 155 7.87 10.88 3.27
C VAL A 155 9.34 11.30 3.27
N ALA A 156 10.03 11.22 2.12
CA ALA A 156 11.40 11.69 2.00
C ALA A 156 11.49 13.22 2.16
N ALA A 157 10.59 13.96 1.51
CA ALA A 157 10.47 15.40 1.61
C ALA A 157 10.16 15.83 3.06
N SER A 158 9.32 15.08 3.78
CA SER A 158 8.98 15.40 5.17
C SER A 158 10.14 15.19 6.15
N ARG A 159 11.21 14.48 5.77
CA ARG A 159 12.46 14.43 6.53
C ARG A 159 13.31 15.69 6.34
N LEU A 160 13.28 16.28 5.14
CA LEU A 160 13.99 17.52 4.82
C LEU A 160 13.24 18.75 5.35
N TRP A 161 11.92 18.70 5.34
CA TRP A 161 11.03 19.76 5.77
C TRP A 161 10.07 19.25 6.86
N PRO A 162 10.48 19.30 8.14
CA PRO A 162 9.72 18.70 9.24
C PRO A 162 8.29 19.24 9.41
N TRP A 163 8.00 20.46 8.91
CA TRP A 163 6.66 21.05 8.93
C TRP A 163 5.63 20.24 8.12
N LEU A 164 6.07 19.43 7.15
CA LEU A 164 5.21 18.50 6.41
C LEU A 164 4.66 17.36 7.28
N ASN A 165 5.26 17.09 8.45
CA ASN A 165 4.80 16.03 9.37
C ASN A 165 3.67 16.51 10.31
N ALA A 166 3.19 17.75 10.18
CA ALA A 166 2.10 18.24 11.01
C ALA A 166 0.83 17.39 10.79
N PRO A 167 0.03 17.13 11.84
CA PRO A 167 -1.14 16.28 11.73
C PRO A 167 -2.16 16.89 10.77
N LEU A 168 -2.43 16.16 9.70
CA LEU A 168 -3.49 16.47 8.73
C LEU A 168 -4.85 16.04 9.28
N PRO A 169 -5.91 16.83 9.07
CA PRO A 169 -7.26 16.42 9.46
C PRO A 169 -7.68 15.17 8.68
N PRO A 170 -8.52 14.31 9.28
CA PRO A 170 -9.05 13.14 8.59
C PRO A 170 -9.81 13.58 7.33
N SER A 171 -9.47 12.98 6.19
CA SER A 171 -10.04 13.35 4.90
C SER A 171 -10.54 12.12 4.13
N MET A 172 -11.86 12.05 3.96
CA MET A 172 -12.49 11.02 3.12
C MET A 172 -12.00 11.10 1.67
N ALA A 173 -11.76 12.31 1.15
CA ALA A 173 -11.22 12.52 -0.20
C ALA A 173 -9.88 11.81 -0.41
N ARG A 174 -8.94 11.92 0.54
CA ARG A 174 -7.63 11.24 0.44
C ARG A 174 -7.80 9.72 0.40
N LYS A 175 -8.67 9.18 1.26
CA LYS A 175 -8.95 7.75 1.30
C LYS A 175 -9.59 7.27 -0.01
N THR A 176 -10.55 8.02 -0.55
CA THR A 176 -11.17 7.72 -1.84
C THR A 176 -10.17 7.76 -2.99
N VAL A 177 -9.30 8.77 -3.04
CA VAL A 177 -8.27 8.88 -4.09
C VAL A 177 -7.31 7.69 -4.04
N ALA A 178 -6.86 7.27 -2.86
CA ALA A 178 -6.01 6.09 -2.70
C ALA A 178 -6.70 4.80 -3.18
N ALA A 179 -7.97 4.59 -2.81
CA ALA A 179 -8.75 3.44 -3.29
C ALA A 179 -8.91 3.46 -4.82
N VAL A 180 -9.18 4.63 -5.40
CA VAL A 180 -9.25 4.82 -6.86
C VAL A 180 -7.91 4.47 -7.53
N GLN A 181 -6.76 4.82 -6.96
CA GLN A 181 -5.46 4.42 -7.52
C GLN A 181 -5.33 2.91 -7.62
N GLY A 182 -5.64 2.19 -6.54
CA GLY A 182 -5.59 0.72 -6.52
C GLY A 182 -6.49 0.11 -7.60
N ILE A 183 -7.75 0.55 -7.67
CA ILE A 183 -8.72 0.05 -8.64
C ILE A 183 -8.27 0.31 -10.09
N VAL A 184 -7.84 1.54 -10.39
CA VAL A 184 -7.38 1.91 -11.73
C VAL A 184 -6.16 1.08 -12.13
N LEU A 185 -5.17 0.94 -11.25
CA LEU A 185 -3.97 0.17 -11.57
C LEU A 185 -4.27 -1.31 -11.78
N VAL A 186 -5.16 -1.92 -10.98
CA VAL A 186 -5.60 -3.30 -11.20
C VAL A 186 -6.37 -3.44 -12.53
N ALA A 187 -7.28 -2.51 -12.84
CA ALA A 187 -8.06 -2.54 -14.08
C ALA A 187 -7.19 -2.36 -15.34
N VAL A 188 -6.13 -1.56 -15.25
CA VAL A 188 -5.18 -1.39 -16.36
C VAL A 188 -4.22 -2.57 -16.45
N ALA A 189 -3.73 -3.07 -15.31
CA ALA A 189 -2.87 -4.25 -15.27
C ALA A 189 -3.56 -5.51 -15.79
N SER A 190 -4.89 -5.61 -15.67
CA SER A 190 -5.67 -6.75 -16.19
C SER A 190 -5.82 -6.77 -17.71
N THR A 191 -5.38 -5.73 -18.41
CA THR A 191 -5.47 -5.60 -19.88
C THR A 191 -6.90 -5.66 -20.45
N VAL A 192 -7.92 -5.54 -19.59
CA VAL A 192 -9.34 -5.49 -20.01
C VAL A 192 -9.66 -4.20 -20.77
N LEU A 193 -8.90 -3.13 -20.51
CA LEU A 193 -9.03 -1.85 -21.20
C LEU A 193 -8.12 -1.80 -22.43
N PRO A 194 -8.57 -1.23 -23.56
CA PRO A 194 -7.68 -0.93 -24.67
C PRO A 194 -6.63 0.11 -24.24
N LEU A 195 -5.45 0.07 -24.86
CA LEU A 195 -4.27 0.86 -24.45
C LEU A 195 -4.57 2.36 -24.28
N TRP A 196 -5.33 2.95 -25.20
CA TRP A 196 -5.72 4.37 -25.13
C TRP A 196 -6.60 4.67 -23.92
N ALA A 197 -7.55 3.77 -23.59
CA ALA A 197 -8.42 3.95 -22.43
C ALA A 197 -7.62 3.79 -21.14
N GLY A 198 -6.74 2.78 -21.09
CA GLY A 198 -5.78 2.59 -20.00
C GLY A 198 -4.94 3.85 -19.75
N PHE A 199 -4.37 4.42 -20.81
CA PHE A 199 -3.61 5.66 -20.73
C PHE A 199 -4.43 6.81 -20.13
N VAL A 200 -5.66 7.05 -20.63
CA VAL A 200 -6.53 8.14 -20.17
C VAL A 200 -6.92 7.96 -18.70
N VAL A 201 -7.31 6.75 -18.27
CA VAL A 201 -7.70 6.51 -16.87
C VAL A 201 -6.51 6.60 -15.91
N THR A 202 -5.32 6.12 -16.31
CA THR A 202 -4.10 6.25 -15.49
C THR A 202 -3.65 7.70 -15.39
N LEU A 203 -3.77 8.49 -16.47
CA LEU A 203 -3.48 9.92 -16.44
C LEU A 203 -4.44 10.67 -15.53
N GLY A 204 -5.74 10.35 -15.60
CA GLY A 204 -6.74 10.88 -14.68
C GLY A 204 -6.47 10.51 -13.23
N ALA A 205 -6.05 9.27 -12.97
CA ALA A 205 -5.65 8.81 -11.65
C ALA A 205 -4.44 9.58 -11.10
N LEU A 206 -3.41 9.80 -11.92
CA LEU A 206 -2.27 10.65 -11.55
C LEU A 206 -2.70 12.08 -11.25
N GLY A 207 -3.59 12.67 -12.07
CA GLY A 207 -4.14 14.01 -11.83
C GLY A 207 -4.87 14.12 -10.49
N LEU A 208 -5.72 13.13 -10.17
CA LEU A 208 -6.42 13.05 -8.87
C LEU A 208 -5.44 12.91 -7.70
N LEU A 209 -4.39 12.11 -7.87
CA LEU A 209 -3.38 11.91 -6.83
C LEU A 209 -2.58 13.20 -6.58
N THR A 210 -2.12 13.85 -7.65
CA THR A 210 -1.42 15.14 -7.57
C THR A 210 -2.32 16.21 -6.95
N TRP A 211 -3.60 16.26 -7.30
CA TRP A 211 -4.56 17.16 -6.66
C TRP A 211 -4.70 16.88 -5.16
N SER A 212 -4.84 15.61 -4.75
CA SER A 212 -4.95 15.24 -3.34
C SER A 212 -3.71 15.65 -2.54
N PHE A 213 -2.51 15.32 -3.01
CA PHE A 213 -1.25 15.68 -2.35
C PHE A 213 -0.97 17.18 -2.40
N GLY A 214 -1.34 17.86 -3.49
CA GLY A 214 -1.23 19.30 -3.64
C GLY A 214 -2.10 20.04 -2.62
N ARG A 215 -3.35 19.61 -2.46
CA ARG A 215 -4.27 20.17 -1.44
C ARG A 215 -3.74 19.96 -0.03
N ASP A 216 -3.21 18.78 0.28
CA ASP A 216 -2.65 18.48 1.60
C ASP A 216 -1.38 19.32 1.88
N THR A 217 -0.50 19.46 0.89
CA THR A 217 0.70 20.30 0.98
C THR A 217 0.35 21.77 1.14
N TRP A 218 -0.62 22.28 0.37
CA TRP A 218 -1.08 23.67 0.47
C TRP A 218 -1.60 24.00 1.86
N TRP A 219 -2.43 23.12 2.42
CA TRP A 219 -2.94 23.28 3.78
C TRP A 219 -1.83 23.30 4.84
N LEU A 220 -0.79 22.48 4.66
CA LEU A 220 0.38 22.47 5.55
C LEU A 220 1.20 23.75 5.43
N VAL A 221 1.34 24.30 4.22
CA VAL A 221 2.01 25.59 3.98
C VAL A 221 1.25 26.72 4.65
N GLU A 222 -0.07 26.85 4.43
CA GLU A 222 -0.88 27.88 5.08
C GLU A 222 -0.72 27.84 6.61
N ARG A 223 -0.83 26.64 7.19
CA ARG A 223 -0.71 26.46 8.65
C ARG A 223 0.69 26.82 9.17
N HIS A 224 1.75 26.52 8.41
CA HIS A 224 3.11 26.91 8.75
C HIS A 224 3.30 28.43 8.67
N SER A 225 2.78 29.07 7.61
CA SER A 225 2.83 30.53 7.43
C SER A 225 2.13 31.26 8.57
N PHE A 226 0.97 30.79 9.05
CA PHE A 226 0.29 31.38 10.20
C PHE A 226 1.06 31.23 11.52
N ALA A 227 1.81 30.14 11.69
CA ALA A 227 2.62 29.92 12.90
C ALA A 227 3.95 30.72 12.89
N ALA A 228 4.39 31.18 11.72
CA ALA A 228 5.67 31.88 11.53
C ALA A 228 5.55 33.42 11.61
N VAL A 229 4.33 33.99 11.69
CA VAL A 229 4.13 35.44 11.91
C VAL A 229 4.27 35.74 13.41
N PRO A 230 5.30 36.47 13.85
CA PRO A 230 5.36 36.96 15.23
C PRO A 230 4.32 38.07 15.43
N ALA A 231 3.67 38.06 16.60
CA ALA A 231 2.74 39.11 17.05
C ALA A 231 3.45 40.44 17.30
#